data_AF-A0A955Z5K9-F1
#
_entry.id   AF-A0A955Z5K9-F1
#
_cell.length_a   1.000
_cell.length_b   1.000
_cell.length_c   1.000
_cell.angle_alpha   90.00
_cell.angle_beta   90.00
_cell.angle_gamma   90.00
#
_symmetry.space_group_name_H-M   'P 1'
#
loop_
_entity.id
_entity.type
_entity.pdbx_description
1 polymer ?
#
loop_
_entity_poly.entity_id
_entity_poly.type
_entity_poly.pdbx_seq_one_letter_code
_entity_poly.pdbx_strand_id
1 'polypeptide(L)'
;MAKTLVEKLAIELEAIDQIYTTEFANQSRLTRDPDQMASLAKRTQAVIAQVDAIPVAAQGPDLVRLRTAAATNLALYESEHAAILKAQEVGPAFESFSTEATSANFVFARYGRHFAGHNRATRDTALLGEMVDELKQIDKRMAQILSEKKIPEFEKDREVVRQNLAMYQKEIELIEAAQKPDDADQRASLLADLANNQFALYQLHFAGEPRVSRRPALLMRIVSSLKKILGEMDKLKAGGFSAEYNDKNSAIVKDRLATYEAELGEVRKARQGTAMSDIMGELGGAANKLFDQYRTNFADKARTAVDMTLLGGICDRLGEIRRQMLDLSMAEDNEVNARNLEIVTEQLMMFEGEYEAVAQVQKKS
;
A
#
# COMPACT_ATOMS: atom_id res chain seq x y z
N MET A 1 22.86 11.88 38.27
CA MET A 1 22.87 12.92 37.21
C MET A 1 21.43 13.27 36.86
N ALA A 2 21.10 14.56 36.73
CA ALA A 2 19.75 14.98 36.38
C ALA A 2 19.50 14.73 34.88
N LYS A 3 18.41 14.01 34.54
CA LYS A 3 18.02 13.77 33.14
C LYS A 3 17.70 15.09 32.45
N THR A 4 18.14 15.24 31.20
CA THR A 4 17.83 16.42 30.38
C THR A 4 16.31 16.48 30.08
N LEU A 5 15.79 17.65 29.71
CA LEU A 5 14.36 17.79 29.39
C LEU A 5 13.97 16.88 28.22
N VAL A 6 14.83 16.77 27.20
CA VAL A 6 14.62 15.91 26.03
C VAL A 6 14.51 14.44 26.46
N GLU A 7 15.42 13.97 27.31
CA GLU A 7 15.39 12.60 27.84
C GLU A 7 14.10 12.32 28.63
N LYS A 8 13.62 13.29 29.43
CA LYS A 8 12.37 13.13 30.20
C LYS A 8 11.15 12.99 29.29
N LEU A 9 11.05 13.83 28.26
CA LEU A 9 9.95 13.81 27.32
C LEU A 9 9.99 12.55 26.44
N ALA A 10 11.17 12.09 26.05
CA ALA A 10 11.35 10.85 25.31
C ALA A 10 10.91 9.62 26.12
N ILE A 11 11.30 9.55 27.41
CA ILE A 11 10.86 8.48 28.33
C ILE A 11 9.34 8.49 28.51
N GLU A 12 8.73 9.67 28.64
CA GLU A 12 7.27 9.77 28.76
C GLU A 12 6.57 9.27 27.50
N LEU A 13 7.06 9.64 26.32
CA LEU A 13 6.50 9.17 25.05
C LEU A 13 6.66 7.65 24.89
N GLU A 14 7.81 7.09 25.26
CA GLU A 14 8.06 5.64 25.27
C GLU A 14 7.14 4.91 26.25
N ALA A 15 6.91 5.48 27.44
CA ALA A 15 5.98 4.89 28.42
C ALA A 15 4.52 4.91 27.93
N ILE A 16 4.12 5.98 27.22
CA ILE A 16 2.80 6.04 26.56
C ILE A 16 2.68 4.94 25.50
N ASP A 17 3.70 4.81 24.65
CA ASP A 17 3.76 3.81 23.58
C ASP A 17 3.73 2.37 24.12
N GLN A 18 4.40 2.13 25.25
CA GLN A 18 4.38 0.84 25.92
C GLN A 18 2.99 0.49 26.46
N ILE A 19 2.26 1.45 27.04
CA ILE A 19 0.88 1.23 27.49
C ILE A 19 -0.03 0.96 26.28
N TYR A 20 0.11 1.73 25.20
CA TYR A 20 -0.63 1.48 23.97
C TYR A 20 -0.39 0.04 23.45
N THR A 21 0.87 -0.37 23.38
CA THR A 21 1.28 -1.69 22.89
C THR A 21 0.75 -2.84 23.76
N THR A 22 0.64 -2.62 25.07
CA THR A 22 0.22 -3.65 26.02
C THR A 22 -1.31 -3.76 26.11
N GLU A 23 -1.97 -2.61 26.21
CA GLU A 23 -3.40 -2.53 26.58
C GLU A 23 -4.32 -2.33 25.37
N PHE A 24 -3.78 -1.93 24.22
CA PHE A 24 -4.60 -1.63 23.04
C PHE A 24 -4.15 -2.45 21.84
N ALA A 25 -2.87 -2.45 21.49
CA ALA A 25 -2.42 -3.19 20.31
C ALA A 25 -2.82 -4.69 20.40
N ASN A 26 -3.36 -5.24 19.31
CA ASN A 26 -3.88 -6.61 19.24
C ASN A 26 -5.08 -6.94 20.15
N GLN A 27 -5.68 -5.98 20.87
CA GLN A 27 -6.92 -6.22 21.60
C GLN A 27 -8.14 -5.88 20.74
N SER A 28 -9.32 -6.45 20.98
CA SER A 28 -10.52 -6.03 20.25
C SER A 28 -10.94 -4.61 20.67
N ARG A 29 -11.30 -3.77 19.70
CA ARG A 29 -11.89 -2.45 19.97
C ARG A 29 -13.19 -2.52 20.74
N LEU A 30 -13.84 -3.68 20.77
CA LEU A 30 -15.02 -3.94 21.61
C LEU A 30 -14.69 -3.99 23.10
N THR A 31 -13.46 -4.37 23.45
CA THR A 31 -13.06 -4.61 24.85
C THR A 31 -12.09 -3.57 25.40
N ARG A 32 -11.49 -2.73 24.53
CA ARG A 32 -10.58 -1.64 24.90
C ARG A 32 -11.31 -0.56 25.73
N ASP A 33 -10.63 0.05 26.70
CA ASP A 33 -11.18 1.16 27.49
C ASP A 33 -11.02 2.50 26.74
N PRO A 34 -12.11 3.15 26.29
CA PRO A 34 -12.03 4.43 25.61
C PRO A 34 -11.44 5.55 26.51
N ASP A 35 -11.72 5.53 27.82
CA ASP A 35 -11.22 6.58 28.73
C ASP A 35 -9.70 6.51 28.88
N GLN A 36 -9.16 5.29 28.90
CA GLN A 36 -7.71 5.08 28.93
C GLN A 36 -7.06 5.53 27.61
N MET A 37 -7.67 5.29 26.44
CA MET A 37 -7.16 5.81 25.16
C MET A 37 -7.17 7.35 25.12
N ALA A 38 -8.26 7.96 25.59
CA ALA A 38 -8.35 9.42 25.71
C ALA A 38 -7.26 10.00 26.64
N SER A 39 -6.92 9.26 27.70
CA SER A 39 -5.81 9.61 28.60
C SER A 39 -4.44 9.57 27.90
N LEU A 40 -4.17 8.54 27.07
CA LEU A 40 -2.94 8.47 26.27
C LEU A 40 -2.83 9.63 25.27
N ALA A 41 -3.91 9.93 24.56
CA ALA A 41 -3.98 11.10 23.67
C ALA A 41 -3.67 12.39 24.42
N LYS A 42 -4.31 12.62 25.57
CA LYS A 42 -4.09 13.81 26.40
C LYS A 42 -2.64 13.93 26.90
N ARG A 43 -2.03 12.83 27.34
CA ARG A 43 -0.61 12.80 27.77
C ARG A 43 0.33 13.12 26.61
N THR A 44 0.06 12.56 25.43
CA THR A 44 0.85 12.81 24.21
C THR A 44 0.75 14.27 23.79
N GLN A 45 -0.46 14.84 23.84
CA GLN A 45 -0.68 16.26 23.58
C GLN A 45 0.08 17.15 24.59
N ALA A 46 0.19 16.74 25.85
CA ALA A 46 0.99 17.45 26.85
C ALA A 46 2.50 17.39 26.55
N VAL A 47 3.01 16.28 25.99
CA VAL A 47 4.40 16.19 25.50
C VAL A 47 4.63 17.18 24.36
N ILE A 48 3.73 17.21 23.36
CA ILE A 48 3.80 18.16 22.24
C ILE A 48 3.79 19.61 22.76
N ALA A 49 2.86 19.94 23.66
CA ALA A 49 2.74 21.28 24.23
C ALA A 49 4.00 21.72 24.98
N GLN A 50 4.68 20.80 25.68
CA GLN A 50 5.95 21.09 26.36
C GLN A 50 7.10 21.35 25.37
N VAL A 51 7.13 20.64 24.24
CA VAL A 51 8.10 20.93 23.17
C VAL A 51 7.78 22.28 22.52
N ASP A 52 6.51 22.56 22.25
CA ASP A 52 6.05 23.82 21.62
C ASP A 52 6.26 25.05 22.48
N ALA A 53 6.32 24.89 23.81
CA ALA A 53 6.68 25.97 24.73
C ALA A 53 8.15 26.41 24.60
N ILE A 54 9.01 25.59 23.99
CA ILE A 54 10.41 25.93 23.75
C ILE A 54 10.48 26.76 22.45
N PRO A 55 11.10 27.96 22.47
CA PRO A 55 11.25 28.77 21.26
C PRO A 55 11.90 27.98 20.13
N VAL A 56 11.39 28.09 18.90
CA VAL A 56 11.88 27.33 17.73
C VAL A 56 13.39 27.46 17.53
N ALA A 57 13.97 28.64 17.80
CA ALA A 57 15.41 28.88 17.72
C ALA A 57 16.25 28.07 18.74
N ALA A 58 15.63 27.56 19.80
CA ALA A 58 16.23 26.73 20.84
C ALA A 58 15.82 25.25 20.72
N GLN A 59 14.97 24.89 19.76
CA GLN A 59 14.61 23.50 19.49
C GLN A 59 15.74 22.85 18.68
N GLY A 60 16.57 22.07 19.36
CA GLY A 60 17.53 21.18 18.69
C GLY A 60 16.82 20.11 17.85
N PRO A 61 17.54 19.43 16.94
CA PRO A 61 16.97 18.43 16.04
C PRO A 61 16.24 17.28 16.78
N ASP A 62 16.71 16.91 17.97
CA ASP A 62 16.09 15.84 18.76
C ASP A 62 14.70 16.23 19.29
N LEU A 63 14.50 17.50 19.66
CA LEU A 63 13.18 18.00 20.10
C LEU A 63 12.20 18.04 18.93
N VAL A 64 12.66 18.45 17.74
CA VAL A 64 11.84 18.46 16.53
C VAL A 64 11.40 17.04 16.17
N ARG A 65 12.32 16.07 16.20
CA ARG A 65 12.01 14.64 15.99
C ARG A 65 11.01 14.12 17.00
N LEU A 66 11.24 14.38 18.28
CA LEU A 66 10.36 13.94 19.36
C LEU A 66 8.95 14.52 19.20
N ARG A 67 8.82 15.80 18.85
CA ARG A 67 7.54 16.46 18.59
C ARG A 67 6.81 15.80 17.42
N THR A 68 7.51 15.53 16.33
CA THR A 68 6.93 14.87 15.15
C THR A 68 6.42 13.48 15.51
N ALA A 69 7.23 12.67 16.20
CA ALA A 69 6.81 11.35 16.68
C ALA A 69 5.59 11.43 17.60
N ALA A 70 5.59 12.37 18.56
CA ALA A 70 4.45 12.59 19.45
C ALA A 70 3.20 13.02 18.68
N ALA A 71 3.32 13.88 17.66
CA ALA A 71 2.18 14.30 16.83
C ALA A 71 1.60 13.13 16.02
N THR A 72 2.45 12.25 15.48
CA THR A 72 2.01 11.02 14.83
C THR A 72 1.27 10.10 15.79
N ASN A 73 1.80 9.89 17.00
CA ASN A 73 1.15 9.07 18.03
C ASN A 73 -0.17 9.68 18.50
N LEU A 74 -0.25 11.00 18.65
CA LEU A 74 -1.49 11.68 19.03
C LEU A 74 -2.60 11.44 18.00
N ALA A 75 -2.29 11.61 16.71
CA ALA A 75 -3.25 11.36 15.64
C ALA A 75 -3.72 9.89 15.63
N LEU A 76 -2.82 8.95 15.89
CA LEU A 76 -3.16 7.53 16.07
C LEU A 76 -4.14 7.35 17.23
N TYR A 77 -3.84 7.87 18.41
CA TYR A 77 -4.67 7.70 19.61
C TYR A 77 -6.04 8.37 19.49
N GLU A 78 -6.12 9.55 18.87
CA GLU A 78 -7.41 10.23 18.63
C GLU A 78 -8.29 9.46 17.64
N SER A 79 -7.69 8.96 16.56
CA SER A 79 -8.38 8.08 15.61
C SER A 79 -8.84 6.78 16.27
N GLU A 80 -7.98 6.18 17.08
CA GLU A 80 -8.25 4.92 17.77
C GLU A 80 -9.35 5.08 18.83
N HIS A 81 -9.37 6.20 19.59
CA HIS A 81 -10.44 6.52 20.52
C HIS A 81 -11.81 6.60 19.83
N ALA A 82 -11.89 7.32 18.71
CA ALA A 82 -13.13 7.41 17.94
C ALA A 82 -13.56 6.04 17.38
N ALA A 83 -12.60 5.23 16.95
CA ALA A 83 -12.85 3.88 16.46
C ALA A 83 -13.34 2.92 17.57
N ILE A 84 -12.78 3.00 18.79
CA ILE A 84 -13.21 2.21 19.95
C ILE A 84 -14.66 2.54 20.31
N LEU A 85 -14.99 3.83 20.46
CA LEU A 85 -16.37 4.25 20.79
C LEU A 85 -17.37 3.73 19.75
N LYS A 86 -17.02 3.86 18.47
CA LYS A 86 -17.88 3.39 17.38
C LYS A 86 -17.95 1.87 17.32
N ALA A 87 -16.85 1.16 17.59
CA ALA A 87 -16.83 -0.29 17.67
C ALA A 87 -17.75 -0.80 18.78
N GLN A 88 -17.68 -0.20 19.97
CA GLN A 88 -18.51 -0.57 21.11
C GLN A 88 -20.00 -0.29 20.87
N GLU A 89 -20.33 0.80 20.18
CA GLU A 89 -21.70 1.11 19.78
C GLU A 89 -22.24 0.12 18.73
N VAL A 90 -21.43 -0.19 17.71
CA VAL A 90 -21.87 -0.97 16.54
C VAL A 90 -21.79 -2.48 16.78
N GLY A 91 -20.83 -2.94 17.59
CA GLY A 91 -20.53 -4.34 17.85
C GLY A 91 -19.53 -4.96 16.86
N PRO A 92 -19.39 -6.31 16.85
CA PRO A 92 -18.39 -7.04 16.06
C PRO A 92 -18.39 -6.76 14.54
N ALA A 93 -19.53 -6.35 13.99
CA ALA A 93 -19.65 -5.95 12.59
C ALA A 93 -18.72 -4.77 12.24
N PHE A 94 -18.35 -3.94 13.22
CA PHE A 94 -17.48 -2.78 13.00
C PHE A 94 -16.06 -3.16 12.60
N GLU A 95 -15.44 -4.13 13.28
CA GLU A 95 -14.04 -4.52 13.00
C GLU A 95 -13.92 -5.16 11.61
N SER A 96 -14.84 -6.07 11.30
CA SER A 96 -14.94 -6.69 9.97
C SER A 96 -15.17 -5.64 8.88
N PHE A 97 -16.09 -4.70 9.09
CA PHE A 97 -16.36 -3.65 8.11
C PHE A 97 -15.19 -2.68 7.95
N SER A 98 -14.57 -2.28 9.06
CA SER A 98 -13.39 -1.39 9.08
C SER A 98 -12.22 -2.00 8.30
N THR A 99 -12.05 -3.31 8.36
CA THR A 99 -11.02 -4.05 7.60
C THR A 99 -11.27 -3.95 6.10
N GLU A 100 -12.52 -4.12 5.67
CA GLU A 100 -12.92 -3.97 4.27
C GLU A 100 -12.82 -2.53 3.78
N ALA A 101 -13.26 -1.55 4.59
CA ALA A 101 -13.15 -0.13 4.27
C ALA A 101 -11.69 0.31 4.11
N THR A 102 -10.82 -0.14 5.01
CA THR A 102 -9.37 0.10 4.92
C THR A 102 -8.78 -0.52 3.65
N SER A 103 -9.21 -1.74 3.29
CA SER A 103 -8.79 -2.39 2.05
C SER A 103 -9.24 -1.61 0.81
N ALA A 104 -10.46 -1.08 0.79
CA ALA A 104 -10.93 -0.22 -0.29
C ALA A 104 -10.10 1.05 -0.43
N ASN A 105 -9.77 1.71 0.68
CA ASN A 105 -8.94 2.92 0.68
C ASN A 105 -7.56 2.68 0.07
N PHE A 106 -6.92 1.52 0.33
CA PHE A 106 -5.65 1.19 -0.33
C PHE A 106 -5.80 1.01 -1.84
N VAL A 107 -6.93 0.45 -2.31
CA VAL A 107 -7.20 0.38 -3.75
C VAL A 107 -7.38 1.79 -4.33
N PHE A 108 -8.08 2.68 -3.62
CA PHE A 108 -8.26 4.07 -4.07
C PHE A 108 -6.94 4.84 -4.11
N ALA A 109 -6.10 4.70 -3.09
CA ALA A 109 -4.77 5.29 -3.05
C ALA A 109 -3.91 4.80 -4.23
N ARG A 110 -3.94 3.49 -4.50
CA ARG A 110 -3.25 2.89 -5.65
C ARG A 110 -3.76 3.46 -6.98
N TYR A 111 -5.07 3.69 -7.12
CA TYR A 111 -5.61 4.38 -8.30
C TYR A 111 -5.05 5.79 -8.45
N GLY A 112 -5.02 6.54 -7.34
CA GLY A 112 -4.46 7.88 -7.28
C GLY A 112 -2.99 7.93 -7.75
N ARG A 113 -2.19 6.92 -7.41
CA ARG A 113 -0.77 6.83 -7.79
C ARG A 113 -0.52 6.43 -9.24
N HIS A 114 -1.31 5.51 -9.79
CA HIS A 114 -0.99 4.87 -11.07
C HIS A 114 -1.86 5.34 -12.24
N PHE A 115 -3.00 5.98 -11.96
CA PHE A 115 -3.98 6.34 -13.00
C PHE A 115 -4.33 7.82 -13.00
N ALA A 116 -4.59 8.42 -11.83
CA ALA A 116 -5.07 9.80 -11.76
C ALA A 116 -4.02 10.79 -12.32
N GLY A 117 -4.37 11.51 -13.39
CA GLY A 117 -3.47 12.48 -14.04
C GLY A 117 -2.42 11.88 -14.99
N HIS A 118 -2.33 10.54 -15.12
CA HIS A 118 -1.41 9.89 -16.06
C HIS A 118 -1.97 9.85 -17.48
N ASN A 119 -1.13 9.76 -18.52
CA ASN A 119 -1.62 9.57 -19.89
C ASN A 119 -2.29 8.20 -20.02
N ARG A 120 -3.55 8.15 -20.48
CA ARG A 120 -4.30 6.89 -20.66
C ARG A 120 -3.54 5.86 -21.50
N ALA A 121 -2.87 6.27 -22.57
CA ALA A 121 -2.17 5.34 -23.45
C ALA A 121 -1.12 4.49 -22.69
N THR A 122 -0.46 5.06 -21.69
CA THR A 122 0.65 4.38 -20.99
C THR A 122 0.23 3.65 -19.70
N ARG A 123 -1.06 3.69 -19.32
CA ARG A 123 -1.55 3.09 -18.07
C ARG A 123 -1.65 1.58 -18.16
N ASP A 124 -1.43 0.91 -17.02
CA ASP A 124 -1.46 -0.55 -16.92
C ASP A 124 -2.91 -1.06 -16.77
N THR A 125 -3.48 -1.56 -17.86
CA THR A 125 -4.84 -2.13 -17.86
C THR A 125 -4.97 -3.38 -17.00
N ALA A 126 -3.91 -4.18 -16.88
CA ALA A 126 -3.92 -5.39 -16.07
C ALA A 126 -3.95 -5.06 -14.58
N LEU A 127 -3.24 -4.02 -14.15
CA LEU A 127 -3.34 -3.50 -12.78
C LEU A 127 -4.75 -3.00 -12.48
N LEU A 128 -5.36 -2.24 -13.39
CA LEU A 128 -6.74 -1.75 -13.19
C LEU A 128 -7.75 -2.89 -13.09
N GLY A 129 -7.58 -3.94 -13.90
CA GLY A 129 -8.37 -5.16 -13.80
C GLY A 129 -8.25 -5.85 -12.44
N GLU A 130 -7.03 -5.97 -11.90
CA GLU A 130 -6.81 -6.51 -10.56
C GLU A 130 -7.49 -5.68 -9.46
N MET A 131 -7.42 -4.35 -9.57
CA MET A 131 -8.10 -3.43 -8.64
C MET A 131 -9.63 -3.54 -8.72
N VAL A 132 -10.17 -3.70 -9.93
CA VAL A 132 -11.61 -3.95 -10.14
C VAL A 132 -12.04 -5.25 -9.46
N ASP A 133 -11.28 -6.32 -9.62
CA ASP A 133 -11.61 -7.60 -9.01
C ASP A 133 -11.49 -7.56 -7.48
N GLU A 134 -10.52 -6.83 -6.95
CA GLU A 134 -10.40 -6.59 -5.51
C GLU A 134 -11.58 -5.79 -4.95
N LEU A 135 -11.99 -4.69 -5.60
CA LEU A 135 -13.17 -3.92 -5.18
C LEU A 135 -14.46 -4.75 -5.26
N LYS A 136 -14.60 -5.66 -6.23
CA LYS A 136 -15.75 -6.58 -6.28
C LYS A 136 -15.78 -7.51 -5.06
N GLN A 137 -14.63 -8.04 -4.66
CA GLN A 137 -14.57 -8.90 -3.47
C GLN A 137 -14.84 -8.10 -2.19
N ILE A 138 -14.33 -6.88 -2.10
CA ILE A 138 -14.61 -5.96 -0.98
C ILE A 138 -16.10 -5.63 -0.91
N ASP A 139 -16.73 -5.22 -2.03
CA ASP A 139 -18.18 -4.94 -2.06
C ASP A 139 -18.98 -6.16 -1.60
N LYS A 140 -18.60 -7.36 -2.06
CA LYS A 140 -19.26 -8.61 -1.66
C LYS A 140 -19.16 -8.86 -0.15
N ARG A 141 -17.98 -8.66 0.45
CA ARG A 141 -17.79 -8.84 1.91
C ARG A 141 -18.49 -7.76 2.72
N MET A 142 -18.45 -6.49 2.29
CA MET A 142 -19.25 -5.41 2.87
C MET A 142 -20.75 -5.73 2.81
N ALA A 143 -21.24 -6.28 1.68
CA ALA A 143 -22.62 -6.70 1.52
C ALA A 143 -23.03 -7.74 2.54
N GLN A 144 -22.16 -8.73 2.76
CA GLN A 144 -22.40 -9.82 3.68
C GLN A 144 -22.55 -9.28 5.11
N ILE A 145 -21.64 -8.39 5.54
CA ILE A 145 -21.72 -7.76 6.87
C ILE A 145 -23.02 -6.94 7.02
N LEU A 146 -23.38 -6.17 6.01
CA LEU A 146 -24.61 -5.36 6.00
C LEU A 146 -25.90 -6.20 5.95
N SER A 147 -25.81 -7.43 5.46
CA SER A 147 -26.94 -8.37 5.48
C SER A 147 -27.24 -8.89 6.89
N GLU A 148 -26.23 -8.95 7.76
CA GLU A 148 -26.36 -9.38 9.15
C GLU A 148 -26.90 -8.24 10.03
N LYS A 149 -26.40 -7.02 9.82
CA LYS A 149 -26.88 -5.82 10.53
C LYS A 149 -26.82 -4.59 9.61
N LYS A 150 -27.98 -3.99 9.38
CA LYS A 150 -28.07 -2.76 8.58
C LYS A 150 -27.57 -1.56 9.37
N ILE A 151 -26.50 -0.94 8.88
CA ILE A 151 -25.89 0.25 9.47
C ILE A 151 -25.78 1.30 8.35
N PRO A 152 -26.55 2.41 8.40
CA PRO A 152 -26.62 3.39 7.32
C PRO A 152 -25.27 3.98 6.90
N GLU A 153 -24.36 4.20 7.85
CA GLU A 153 -23.00 4.70 7.60
C GLU A 153 -22.20 3.71 6.75
N PHE A 154 -22.30 2.42 7.04
CA PHE A 154 -21.62 1.37 6.28
C PHE A 154 -22.15 1.23 4.86
N GLU A 155 -23.46 1.44 4.65
CA GLU A 155 -24.00 1.46 3.28
C GLU A 155 -23.47 2.67 2.48
N LYS A 156 -23.24 3.82 3.12
CA LYS A 156 -22.60 4.98 2.45
C LYS A 156 -21.16 4.66 2.02
N ASP A 157 -20.37 4.06 2.91
CA ASP A 157 -19.00 3.68 2.60
C ASP A 157 -18.96 2.61 1.48
N ARG A 158 -19.87 1.65 1.53
CA ARG A 158 -20.04 0.65 0.47
C ARG A 158 -20.46 1.28 -0.87
N GLU A 159 -21.30 2.31 -0.84
CA GLU A 159 -21.68 3.02 -2.06
C GLU A 159 -20.49 3.73 -2.71
N VAL A 160 -19.55 4.28 -1.92
CA VAL A 160 -18.28 4.82 -2.44
C VAL A 160 -17.46 3.74 -3.15
N VAL A 161 -17.43 2.51 -2.61
CA VAL A 161 -16.79 1.35 -3.25
C VAL A 161 -17.43 1.05 -4.61
N ARG A 162 -18.76 1.01 -4.68
CA ARG A 162 -19.49 0.75 -5.93
C ARG A 162 -19.28 1.83 -6.99
N GLN A 163 -19.26 3.09 -6.59
CA GLN A 163 -19.02 4.21 -7.49
C GLN A 163 -17.62 4.14 -8.10
N ASN A 164 -16.59 3.90 -7.27
CA ASN A 164 -15.22 3.72 -7.75
C ASN A 164 -15.10 2.47 -8.64
N LEU A 165 -15.72 1.36 -8.27
CA LEU A 165 -15.76 0.14 -9.08
C LEU A 165 -16.30 0.40 -10.49
N ALA A 166 -17.45 1.07 -10.59
CA ALA A 166 -18.05 1.42 -11.88
C ALA A 166 -17.16 2.37 -12.70
N MET A 167 -16.53 3.34 -12.03
CA MET A 167 -15.58 4.25 -12.67
C MET A 167 -14.37 3.49 -13.23
N TYR A 168 -13.77 2.59 -12.46
CA TYR A 168 -12.58 1.84 -12.88
C TYR A 168 -12.88 0.89 -14.04
N GLN A 169 -14.04 0.22 -14.01
CA GLN A 169 -14.50 -0.63 -15.11
C GLN A 169 -14.62 0.16 -16.42
N LYS A 170 -15.23 1.34 -16.37
CA LYS A 170 -15.33 2.23 -17.54
C LYS A 170 -13.96 2.71 -18.02
N GLU A 171 -13.04 3.00 -17.09
CA GLU A 171 -11.71 3.49 -17.43
C GLU A 171 -10.86 2.43 -18.16
N ILE A 172 -11.09 1.13 -17.94
CA ILE A 172 -10.44 0.05 -18.72
C ILE A 172 -10.69 0.24 -20.21
N GLU A 173 -11.95 0.41 -20.62
CA GLU A 173 -12.33 0.57 -22.04
C GLU A 173 -11.67 1.83 -22.64
N LEU A 174 -11.63 2.92 -21.88
CA LEU A 174 -11.02 4.17 -22.31
C LEU A 174 -9.50 4.06 -22.49
N ILE A 175 -8.83 3.30 -21.62
CA ILE A 175 -7.39 3.02 -21.75
C ILE A 175 -7.14 2.11 -22.95
N GLU A 176 -7.92 1.03 -23.12
CA GLU A 176 -7.75 0.11 -24.23
C GLU A 176 -7.98 0.77 -25.60
N ALA A 177 -8.90 1.74 -25.67
CA ALA A 177 -9.08 2.57 -26.86
C ALA A 177 -7.87 3.49 -27.09
N ALA A 178 -7.36 4.15 -26.05
CA ALA A 178 -6.17 5.00 -26.14
C ALA A 178 -4.89 4.23 -26.49
N GLN A 179 -4.83 2.93 -26.20
CA GLN A 179 -3.71 2.04 -26.49
C GLN A 179 -3.64 1.53 -27.93
N LYS A 180 -4.58 1.95 -28.79
CA LYS A 180 -4.66 1.53 -30.19
C LYS A 180 -4.61 2.77 -31.10
N PRO A 181 -3.48 3.49 -31.16
CA PRO A 181 -3.34 4.55 -32.16
C PRO A 181 -3.45 3.95 -33.56
N ASP A 182 -4.01 4.74 -34.49
CA ASP A 182 -4.19 4.32 -35.89
C ASP A 182 -2.86 4.18 -36.64
N ASP A 183 -1.83 4.91 -36.19
CA ASP A 183 -0.49 4.86 -36.75
C ASP A 183 0.33 3.68 -36.18
N ALA A 184 0.89 2.87 -37.07
CA ALA A 184 1.61 1.65 -36.69
C ALA A 184 2.96 1.92 -36.00
N ASP A 185 3.64 3.01 -36.36
CA ASP A 185 4.94 3.39 -35.78
C ASP A 185 4.76 3.89 -34.32
N GLN A 186 3.74 4.73 -34.11
CA GLN A 186 3.29 5.14 -32.78
C GLN A 186 2.84 3.95 -31.94
N ARG A 187 2.11 3.00 -32.53
CA ARG A 187 1.68 1.79 -31.83
C ARG A 187 2.86 0.92 -31.40
N ALA A 188 3.85 0.74 -32.26
CA ALA A 188 5.07 -0.01 -31.93
C ALA A 188 5.86 0.66 -30.78
N SER A 189 5.97 1.99 -30.82
CA SER A 189 6.61 2.77 -29.75
C SER A 189 5.87 2.64 -28.41
N LEU A 190 4.54 2.75 -28.44
CA LEU A 190 3.71 2.59 -27.26
C LEU A 190 3.84 1.18 -26.64
N LEU A 191 3.85 0.13 -27.47
CA LEU A 191 4.03 -1.24 -26.99
C LEU A 191 5.39 -1.43 -26.30
N ALA A 192 6.43 -0.76 -26.78
CA ALA A 192 7.75 -0.77 -26.14
C ALA A 192 7.71 -0.08 -24.76
N ASP A 193 7.04 1.07 -24.65
CA ASP A 193 6.86 1.77 -23.38
C ASP A 193 6.07 0.92 -22.37
N LEU A 194 5.00 0.27 -22.81
CA LEU A 194 4.22 -0.64 -21.97
C LEU A 194 5.07 -1.83 -21.49
N ALA A 195 5.94 -2.39 -22.34
CA ALA A 195 6.87 -3.44 -21.94
C ALA A 195 7.89 -2.96 -20.91
N ASN A 196 8.46 -1.77 -21.11
CA ASN A 196 9.40 -1.16 -20.17
C ASN A 196 8.76 -0.94 -18.79
N ASN A 197 7.50 -0.52 -18.74
CA ASN A 197 6.76 -0.41 -17.48
C ASN A 197 6.63 -1.77 -16.77
N GLN A 198 6.38 -2.86 -17.50
CA GLN A 198 6.36 -4.20 -16.91
C GLN A 198 7.74 -4.66 -16.42
N PHE A 199 8.83 -4.28 -17.11
CA PHE A 199 10.18 -4.55 -16.63
C PHE A 199 10.50 -3.78 -15.36
N ALA A 200 10.11 -2.51 -15.28
CA ALA A 200 10.26 -1.69 -14.08
C ALA A 200 9.50 -2.28 -12.88
N LEU A 201 8.27 -2.77 -13.10
CA LEU A 201 7.51 -3.47 -12.06
C LEU A 201 8.22 -4.74 -11.57
N TYR A 202 8.80 -5.53 -12.48
CA TYR A 202 9.59 -6.69 -12.07
C TYR A 202 10.79 -6.27 -11.20
N GLN A 203 11.56 -5.26 -11.63
CA GLN A 203 12.70 -4.75 -10.88
C GLN A 203 12.28 -4.26 -9.49
N LEU A 204 11.19 -3.49 -9.42
CA LEU A 204 10.68 -2.95 -8.16
C LEU A 204 10.31 -4.05 -7.17
N HIS A 205 9.57 -5.07 -7.61
CA HIS A 205 8.94 -6.04 -6.70
C HIS A 205 9.72 -7.36 -6.50
N PHE A 206 10.64 -7.70 -7.39
CA PHE A 206 11.28 -9.03 -7.42
C PHE A 206 12.80 -8.97 -7.31
N ALA A 207 13.46 -7.91 -7.77
CA ALA A 207 14.92 -7.84 -7.73
C ALA A 207 15.41 -7.70 -6.29
N GLY A 208 16.37 -8.56 -5.90
CA GLY A 208 16.96 -8.55 -4.55
C GLY A 208 16.09 -9.14 -3.44
N GLU A 209 14.83 -9.48 -3.71
CA GLU A 209 13.93 -10.03 -2.69
C GLU A 209 14.00 -11.56 -2.60
N PRO A 210 13.84 -12.19 -1.43
CA PRO A 210 13.75 -13.64 -1.31
C PRO A 210 12.57 -14.21 -2.11
N ARG A 211 12.72 -15.36 -2.77
CA ARG A 211 11.63 -15.98 -3.56
C ARG A 211 10.37 -16.26 -2.74
N VAL A 212 10.52 -16.54 -1.45
CA VAL A 212 9.43 -16.88 -0.53
C VAL A 212 8.50 -15.69 -0.27
N SER A 213 9.05 -14.47 -0.15
CA SER A 213 8.28 -13.25 0.14
C SER A 213 7.63 -12.62 -1.09
N ARG A 214 8.02 -13.05 -2.30
CA ARG A 214 7.48 -12.53 -3.58
C ARG A 214 6.09 -13.09 -3.84
N ARG A 215 5.18 -12.23 -4.32
CA ARG A 215 3.81 -12.61 -4.67
C ARG A 215 3.74 -13.29 -6.05
N PRO A 216 3.36 -14.58 -6.15
CA PRO A 216 3.30 -15.28 -7.44
C PRO A 216 2.26 -14.69 -8.41
N ALA A 217 1.14 -14.20 -7.89
CA ALA A 217 0.07 -13.61 -8.71
C ALA A 217 0.51 -12.33 -9.42
N LEU A 218 1.34 -11.48 -8.78
CA LEU A 218 1.89 -10.29 -9.41
C LEU A 218 2.85 -10.66 -10.56
N LEU A 219 3.72 -11.65 -10.36
CA LEU A 219 4.62 -12.10 -11.44
C LEU A 219 3.84 -12.73 -12.60
N MET A 220 2.79 -13.50 -12.30
CA MET A 220 1.89 -14.03 -13.31
C MET A 220 1.21 -12.89 -14.09
N ARG A 221 0.79 -11.79 -13.44
CA ARG A 221 0.24 -10.61 -14.11
C ARG A 221 1.25 -9.98 -15.07
N ILE A 222 2.49 -9.76 -14.60
CA ILE A 222 3.58 -9.22 -15.44
C ILE A 222 3.82 -10.11 -16.67
N VAL A 223 3.91 -11.43 -16.47
CA VAL A 223 4.07 -12.41 -17.57
C VAL A 223 2.91 -12.33 -18.56
N SER A 224 1.67 -12.29 -18.08
CA SER A 224 0.47 -12.19 -18.93
C SER A 224 0.43 -10.88 -19.72
N SER A 225 0.80 -9.75 -19.10
CA SER A 225 0.91 -8.45 -19.77
C SER A 225 1.96 -8.48 -20.88
N LEU A 226 3.16 -9.02 -20.61
CA LEU A 226 4.22 -9.15 -21.61
C LEU A 226 3.83 -10.08 -22.76
N LYS A 227 3.09 -11.15 -22.50
CA LYS A 227 2.51 -12.00 -23.57
C LYS A 227 1.55 -11.23 -24.48
N LYS A 228 0.65 -10.43 -23.89
CA LYS A 228 -0.28 -9.58 -24.66
C LYS A 228 0.50 -8.58 -25.51
N ILE A 229 1.48 -7.91 -24.93
CA ILE A 229 2.33 -6.92 -25.62
C ILE A 229 3.09 -7.57 -26.79
N LEU A 230 3.77 -8.70 -26.55
CA LEU A 230 4.50 -9.42 -27.60
C LEU A 230 3.57 -9.85 -28.74
N GLY A 231 2.40 -10.39 -28.41
CA GLY A 231 1.40 -10.76 -29.40
C GLY A 231 0.91 -9.59 -30.25
N GLU A 232 0.80 -8.39 -29.68
CA GLU A 232 0.45 -7.17 -30.43
C GLU A 232 1.62 -6.68 -31.31
N MET A 233 2.87 -6.76 -30.83
CA MET A 233 4.05 -6.45 -31.64
C MET A 233 4.19 -7.41 -32.84
N ASP A 234 3.92 -8.70 -32.64
CA ASP A 234 3.93 -9.71 -33.70
C ASP A 234 2.80 -9.49 -34.71
N LYS A 235 1.61 -9.06 -34.25
CA LYS A 235 0.50 -8.68 -35.15
C LYS A 235 0.85 -7.48 -36.03
N LEU A 236 1.54 -6.47 -35.49
CA LEU A 236 2.02 -5.35 -36.31
C LEU A 236 2.93 -5.84 -37.44
N LYS A 237 3.90 -6.70 -37.10
CA LYS A 237 4.82 -7.30 -38.06
C LYS A 237 4.08 -8.12 -39.13
N ALA A 238 3.13 -8.97 -38.71
CA ALA A 238 2.30 -9.75 -39.63
C ALA A 238 1.41 -8.87 -40.52
N GLY A 239 1.02 -7.68 -40.04
CA GLY A 239 0.30 -6.67 -40.80
C GLY A 239 1.15 -5.85 -41.79
N GLY A 240 2.44 -6.18 -41.95
CA GLY A 240 3.34 -5.52 -42.89
C GLY A 240 4.14 -4.35 -42.31
N PHE A 241 4.00 -4.06 -41.01
CA PHE A 241 4.85 -3.08 -40.34
C PHE A 241 6.29 -3.62 -40.23
N SER A 242 7.24 -2.93 -40.86
CA SER A 242 8.64 -3.34 -40.91
C SER A 242 9.52 -2.23 -40.35
N ALA A 243 9.92 -2.37 -39.09
CA ALA A 243 10.83 -1.46 -38.43
C ALA A 243 11.82 -2.25 -37.54
N GLU A 244 13.10 -1.95 -37.69
CA GLU A 244 14.19 -2.66 -36.97
C GLU A 244 14.04 -2.54 -35.45
N TYR A 245 13.61 -1.38 -34.96
CA TYR A 245 13.42 -1.17 -33.52
C TYR A 245 12.30 -2.03 -32.95
N ASN A 246 11.22 -2.28 -33.70
CA ASN A 246 10.14 -3.17 -33.26
C ASN A 246 10.64 -4.62 -33.15
N ASP A 247 11.42 -5.07 -34.13
CA ASP A 247 12.03 -6.41 -34.10
C ASP A 247 12.96 -6.60 -32.89
N LYS A 248 13.79 -5.59 -32.61
CA LYS A 248 14.66 -5.57 -31.42
C LYS A 248 13.84 -5.58 -30.12
N ASN A 249 12.80 -4.76 -30.03
CA ASN A 249 11.95 -4.69 -28.85
C ASN A 249 11.20 -6.01 -28.60
N SER A 250 10.61 -6.62 -29.64
CA SER A 250 9.97 -7.95 -29.54
C SER A 250 10.95 -9.01 -29.05
N ALA A 251 12.20 -8.99 -29.53
CA ALA A 251 13.23 -9.93 -29.08
C ALA A 251 13.56 -9.76 -27.60
N ILE A 252 13.69 -8.52 -27.11
CA ILE A 252 13.91 -8.21 -25.69
C ILE A 252 12.72 -8.68 -24.84
N VAL A 253 11.49 -8.39 -25.28
CA VAL A 253 10.26 -8.84 -24.58
C VAL A 253 10.23 -10.35 -24.49
N LYS A 254 10.57 -11.06 -25.57
CA LYS A 254 10.59 -12.53 -25.59
C LYS A 254 11.64 -13.12 -24.63
N ASP A 255 12.84 -12.55 -24.59
CA ASP A 255 13.91 -12.97 -23.66
C ASP A 255 13.52 -12.76 -22.19
N ARG A 256 13.01 -11.57 -21.87
CA ARG A 256 12.52 -11.25 -20.51
C ARG A 256 11.34 -12.11 -20.11
N LEU A 257 10.40 -12.36 -21.02
CA LEU A 257 9.26 -13.25 -20.77
C LEU A 257 9.72 -14.64 -20.36
N ALA A 258 10.66 -15.25 -21.10
CA ALA A 258 11.19 -16.58 -20.77
C ALA A 258 11.86 -16.59 -19.39
N THR A 259 12.62 -15.53 -19.06
CA THR A 259 13.24 -15.37 -17.74
C THR A 259 12.19 -15.31 -16.62
N TYR A 260 11.14 -14.51 -16.81
CA TYR A 260 10.11 -14.30 -15.78
C TYR A 260 9.18 -15.52 -15.61
N GLU A 261 8.92 -16.27 -16.68
CA GLU A 261 8.20 -17.55 -16.60
C GLU A 261 8.99 -18.61 -15.83
N ALA A 262 10.29 -18.71 -16.08
CA ALA A 262 11.16 -19.59 -15.30
C ALA A 262 11.17 -19.18 -13.82
N GLU A 263 11.34 -17.89 -13.54
CA GLU A 263 11.33 -17.38 -12.17
C GLU A 263 9.97 -17.59 -11.47
N LEU A 264 8.84 -17.48 -12.17
CA LEU A 264 7.53 -17.80 -11.62
C LEU A 264 7.44 -19.27 -11.18
N GLY A 265 8.02 -20.19 -11.97
CA GLY A 265 8.16 -21.59 -11.58
C GLY A 265 8.97 -21.75 -10.30
N GLU A 266 10.11 -21.09 -10.20
CA GLU A 266 10.99 -21.17 -9.03
C GLU A 266 10.39 -20.53 -7.77
N VAL A 267 9.70 -19.40 -7.90
CA VAL A 267 8.96 -18.75 -6.80
C VAL A 267 7.87 -19.68 -6.28
N ARG A 268 7.10 -20.33 -7.17
CA ARG A 268 6.06 -21.29 -6.75
C ARG A 268 6.66 -22.48 -6.03
N LYS A 269 7.73 -23.08 -6.56
CA LYS A 269 8.40 -24.21 -5.91
C LYS A 269 8.92 -23.83 -4.53
N ALA A 270 9.59 -22.67 -4.41
CA ALA A 270 10.11 -22.19 -3.14
C ALA A 270 8.98 -22.05 -2.10
N ARG A 271 7.86 -21.43 -2.47
CA ARG A 271 6.71 -21.27 -1.57
C ARG A 271 6.01 -22.59 -1.24
N GLN A 272 5.84 -23.48 -2.21
CA GLN A 272 5.23 -24.80 -1.98
C GLN A 272 6.07 -25.66 -1.04
N GLY A 273 7.39 -25.49 -1.05
CA GLY A 273 8.31 -26.18 -0.15
C GLY A 273 8.53 -25.49 1.21
N THR A 274 7.88 -24.36 1.47
CA THR A 274 8.06 -23.59 2.71
C THR A 274 6.78 -23.65 3.55
N ALA A 275 6.91 -23.85 4.86
CA ALA A 275 5.77 -23.87 5.76
C ALA A 275 5.09 -22.48 5.81
N MET A 276 3.77 -22.45 5.99
CA MET A 276 3.01 -21.20 5.89
C MET A 276 3.42 -20.18 6.96
N SER A 277 3.72 -20.63 8.18
CA SER A 277 4.29 -19.81 9.26
C SER A 277 5.62 -19.16 8.88
N ASP A 278 6.47 -19.87 8.14
CA ASP A 278 7.78 -19.35 7.70
C ASP A 278 7.58 -18.31 6.60
N ILE A 279 6.60 -18.51 5.70
CA ILE A 279 6.21 -17.49 4.71
C ILE A 279 5.73 -16.22 5.43
N MET A 280 4.86 -16.35 6.44
CA MET A 280 4.39 -15.21 7.24
C MET A 280 5.55 -14.47 7.93
N GLY A 281 6.52 -15.20 8.46
CA GLY A 281 7.75 -14.63 9.04
C GLY A 281 8.60 -13.86 8.02
N GLU A 282 8.83 -14.43 6.84
CA GLU A 282 9.56 -13.79 5.74
C GLU A 282 8.87 -12.52 5.22
N LEU A 283 7.53 -12.53 5.17
CA LEU A 283 6.75 -11.34 4.82
C LEU A 283 6.92 -10.23 5.86
N GLY A 284 6.94 -10.58 7.16
CA GLY A 284 7.22 -9.62 8.24
C GLY A 284 8.63 -9.03 8.12
N GLY A 285 9.63 -9.87 7.83
CA GLY A 285 11.00 -9.42 7.55
C GLY A 285 11.09 -8.47 6.35
N ALA A 286 10.36 -8.77 5.27
CA ALA A 286 10.30 -7.92 4.09
C ALA A 286 9.64 -6.55 4.39
N ALA A 287 8.58 -6.52 5.20
CA ALA A 287 7.94 -5.28 5.62
C ALA A 287 8.89 -4.39 6.44
N ASN A 288 9.64 -4.97 7.38
CA ASN A 288 10.61 -4.23 8.18
C ASN A 288 11.68 -3.52 7.34
N LYS A 289 12.16 -4.16 6.27
CA LYS A 289 13.09 -3.52 5.31
C LYS A 289 12.48 -2.29 4.65
N LEU A 290 11.18 -2.31 4.34
CA LEU A 290 10.48 -1.16 3.76
C LEU A 290 10.28 -0.04 4.79
N PHE A 291 9.99 -0.39 6.05
CA PHE A 291 9.92 0.58 7.14
C PHE A 291 11.27 1.27 7.36
N ASP A 292 12.37 0.52 7.30
CA ASP A 292 13.73 1.07 7.40
C ASP A 292 14.06 1.98 6.20
N GLN A 293 13.69 1.58 4.98
CA GLN A 293 13.84 2.42 3.79
C GLN A 293 13.04 3.71 3.92
N TYR A 294 11.81 3.63 4.45
CA TYR A 294 11.00 4.82 4.69
C TYR A 294 11.67 5.77 5.69
N ARG A 295 12.05 5.25 6.86
CA ARG A 295 12.72 6.03 7.91
C ARG A 295 14.01 6.68 7.42
N THR A 296 14.80 5.98 6.61
CA THR A 296 16.08 6.50 6.08
C THR A 296 15.86 7.60 5.03
N ASN A 297 14.84 7.45 4.18
CA ASN A 297 14.71 8.29 3.00
C ASN A 297 13.70 9.42 3.12
N PHE A 298 12.78 9.38 4.07
CA PHE A 298 11.67 10.33 4.16
C PHE A 298 11.48 10.97 5.53
N ALA A 299 11.86 10.27 6.61
CA ALA A 299 11.76 10.86 7.94
C ALA A 299 12.60 12.15 8.03
N ASP A 300 12.00 13.20 8.58
CA ASP A 300 12.57 14.54 8.75
C ASP A 300 12.99 15.26 7.46
N LYS A 301 12.57 14.79 6.28
CA LYS A 301 12.87 15.47 5.01
C LYS A 301 11.74 16.42 4.61
N ALA A 302 12.11 17.55 4.03
CA ALA A 302 11.13 18.49 3.49
C ALA A 302 10.38 17.87 2.31
N ARG A 303 9.05 17.93 2.32
CA ARG A 303 8.17 17.36 1.29
C ARG A 303 8.48 17.85 -0.13
N THR A 304 9.04 19.04 -0.29
CA THR A 304 9.48 19.58 -1.59
C THR A 304 10.66 18.83 -2.21
N ALA A 305 11.46 18.13 -1.41
CA ALA A 305 12.68 17.43 -1.83
C ALA A 305 12.53 15.90 -1.74
N VAL A 306 11.33 15.41 -1.48
CA VAL A 306 11.03 13.97 -1.36
C VAL A 306 10.97 13.31 -2.75
N ASP A 307 11.65 12.17 -2.89
CA ASP A 307 11.54 11.31 -4.07
C ASP A 307 10.20 10.57 -4.08
N MET A 308 9.26 11.11 -4.85
CA MET A 308 7.91 10.55 -5.01
C MET A 308 7.90 9.17 -5.65
N THR A 309 8.86 8.86 -6.53
CA THR A 309 8.95 7.55 -7.16
C THR A 309 9.34 6.49 -6.14
N LEU A 310 10.33 6.79 -5.30
CA LEU A 310 10.73 5.88 -4.23
C LEU A 310 9.61 5.68 -3.19
N LEU A 311 8.92 6.76 -2.79
CA LEU A 311 7.81 6.67 -1.81
C LEU A 311 6.66 5.83 -2.37
N GLY A 312 6.23 6.10 -3.60
CA GLY A 312 5.21 5.31 -4.28
C GLY A 312 5.59 3.83 -4.39
N GLY A 313 6.86 3.54 -4.71
CA GLY A 313 7.38 2.18 -4.75
C GLY A 313 7.45 1.48 -3.39
N ILE A 314 7.60 2.21 -2.29
CA ILE A 314 7.45 1.66 -0.94
C ILE A 314 5.98 1.31 -0.67
N CYS A 315 5.04 2.23 -0.95
CA CYS A 315 3.60 1.97 -0.80
C CYS A 315 3.15 0.74 -1.60
N ASP A 316 3.59 0.63 -2.86
CA ASP A 316 3.23 -0.50 -3.71
C ASP A 316 3.77 -1.83 -3.17
N ARG A 317 5.05 -1.88 -2.76
CA ARG A 317 5.64 -3.12 -2.21
C ARG A 317 5.00 -3.50 -0.88
N LEU A 318 4.75 -2.55 0.00
CA LEU A 318 4.11 -2.80 1.28
C LEU A 318 2.65 -3.25 1.09
N GLY A 319 1.95 -2.69 0.10
CA GLY A 319 0.62 -3.16 -0.31
C GLY A 319 0.60 -4.61 -0.81
N GLU A 320 1.62 -5.04 -1.56
CA GLU A 320 1.74 -6.45 -1.98
C GLU A 320 2.05 -7.38 -0.80
N ILE A 321 2.85 -6.95 0.18
CA ILE A 321 3.10 -7.72 1.40
C ILE A 321 1.80 -7.85 2.20
N ARG A 322 1.10 -6.73 2.43
CA ARG A 322 -0.18 -6.71 3.15
C ARG A 322 -1.19 -7.66 2.54
N ARG A 323 -1.35 -7.62 1.21
CA ARG A 323 -2.29 -8.50 0.50
C ARG A 323 -1.98 -9.97 0.75
N GLN A 324 -0.70 -10.34 0.67
CA GLN A 324 -0.28 -11.72 0.95
C GLN A 324 -0.53 -12.12 2.39
N MET A 325 -0.22 -11.25 3.37
CA MET A 325 -0.50 -11.53 4.78
C MET A 325 -1.99 -11.71 5.05
N LEU A 326 -2.85 -10.90 4.41
CA LEU A 326 -4.30 -11.01 4.51
C LEU A 326 -4.81 -12.32 3.91
N ASP A 327 -4.36 -12.69 2.71
CA ASP A 327 -4.71 -13.96 2.06
C ASP A 327 -4.32 -15.16 2.94
N LEU A 328 -3.16 -15.08 3.60
CA LEU A 328 -2.69 -16.12 4.52
C LEU A 328 -3.49 -16.17 5.82
N SER A 329 -3.88 -15.03 6.39
CA SER A 329 -4.75 -14.97 7.58
C SER A 329 -6.12 -15.59 7.33
N MET A 330 -6.62 -15.58 6.08
CA MET A 330 -7.87 -16.26 5.73
C MET A 330 -7.72 -17.79 5.65
N ALA A 331 -6.49 -18.29 5.50
CA ALA A 331 -6.21 -19.70 5.30
C ALA A 331 -5.82 -20.43 6.59
N GLU A 332 -5.08 -19.79 7.50
CA GLU A 332 -4.73 -20.34 8.81
C GLU A 332 -4.52 -19.23 9.85
N ASP A 333 -5.07 -19.46 11.05
CA ASP A 333 -4.94 -18.56 12.17
C ASP A 333 -3.50 -18.57 12.69
N ASN A 334 -2.89 -17.39 12.73
CA ASN A 334 -1.54 -17.21 13.23
C ASN A 334 -1.43 -15.84 13.92
N GLU A 335 -1.29 -15.84 15.24
CA GLU A 335 -1.24 -14.60 16.05
C GLU A 335 -0.09 -13.67 15.64
N VAL A 336 1.06 -14.23 15.26
CA VAL A 336 2.21 -13.45 14.81
C VAL A 336 1.90 -12.76 13.48
N ASN A 337 1.26 -13.47 12.55
CA ASN A 337 0.83 -12.88 11.28
C ASN A 337 -0.27 -11.83 11.49
N ALA A 338 -1.23 -12.07 12.39
CA ALA A 338 -2.27 -11.10 12.72
C ALA A 338 -1.66 -9.79 13.23
N ARG A 339 -0.71 -9.86 14.17
CA ARG A 339 0.05 -8.71 14.67
C ARG A 339 0.85 -8.00 13.57
N ASN A 340 1.57 -8.77 12.75
CA ASN A 340 2.34 -8.20 11.65
C ASN A 340 1.44 -7.51 10.62
N LEU A 341 0.27 -8.09 10.32
CA LEU A 341 -0.70 -7.52 9.39
C LEU A 341 -1.31 -6.22 9.92
N GLU A 342 -1.58 -6.11 11.23
CA GLU A 342 -2.00 -4.87 11.88
C GLU A 342 -0.94 -3.78 11.68
N ILE A 343 0.32 -4.05 12.07
CA ILE A 343 1.45 -3.12 11.91
C ILE A 343 1.65 -2.71 10.44
N VAL A 344 1.64 -3.67 9.51
CA VAL A 344 1.78 -3.40 8.08
C VAL A 344 0.65 -2.53 7.56
N THR A 345 -0.57 -2.75 8.03
CA THR A 345 -1.75 -1.95 7.65
C THR A 345 -1.63 -0.52 8.15
N GLU A 346 -1.22 -0.32 9.40
CA GLU A 346 -1.01 1.01 9.99
C GLU A 346 0.09 1.79 9.27
N GLN A 347 1.24 1.14 9.04
CA GLN A 347 2.37 1.76 8.34
C GLN A 347 2.03 2.09 6.89
N LEU A 348 1.30 1.21 6.20
CA LEU A 348 0.83 1.51 4.84
C LEU A 348 -0.11 2.71 4.83
N MET A 349 -1.07 2.80 5.76
CA MET A 349 -1.95 3.96 5.87
C MET A 349 -1.17 5.26 6.07
N MET A 350 -0.15 5.24 6.94
CA MET A 350 0.74 6.38 7.14
C MET A 350 1.48 6.78 5.85
N PHE A 351 2.08 5.80 5.15
CA PHE A 351 2.88 6.07 3.96
C PHE A 351 2.01 6.58 2.80
N GLU A 352 0.79 6.08 2.67
CA GLU A 352 -0.18 6.58 1.70
C GLU A 352 -0.59 8.03 1.99
N GLY A 353 -0.84 8.35 3.26
CA GLY A 353 -1.10 9.73 3.68
C GLY A 353 0.08 10.67 3.40
N GLU A 354 1.32 10.23 3.66
CA GLU A 354 2.50 11.03 3.33
C GLU A 354 2.68 11.20 1.83
N TYR A 355 2.44 10.16 1.03
CA TYR A 355 2.48 10.26 -0.44
C TYR A 355 1.52 11.33 -0.95
N GLU A 356 0.27 11.34 -0.46
CA GLU A 356 -0.71 12.36 -0.83
C GLU A 356 -0.28 13.76 -0.39
N ALA A 357 0.23 13.91 0.83
CA ALA A 357 0.70 15.19 1.34
C ALA A 357 1.88 15.75 0.54
N VAL A 358 2.85 14.89 0.17
CA VAL A 358 3.98 15.26 -0.69
C VAL A 358 3.49 15.63 -2.08
N ALA A 359 2.61 14.84 -2.68
CA ALA A 359 2.04 15.11 -4.00
C ALA A 359 1.35 16.48 -4.06
N GLN A 360 0.61 16.85 -3.01
CA GLN A 360 -0.05 18.16 -2.93
C GLN A 360 0.94 19.33 -2.83
N VAL A 361 2.03 19.17 -2.07
CA VAL A 361 3.06 20.21 -1.93
C VAL A 361 3.83 20.40 -3.24
N GLN A 362 4.25 19.31 -3.87
CA GLN A 362 5.04 19.35 -5.10
C GLN A 362 4.22 19.80 -6.32
N LYS A 363 2.89 19.61 -6.34
CA LYS A 363 2.01 20.17 -7.38
C LYS A 363 1.86 21.70 -7.30
N LYS A 364 2.12 22.31 -6.14
CA LYS A 364 1.97 23.76 -5.89
C LYS A 364 3.28 24.53 -6.03
N SER A 365 4.41 23.82 -6.08
CA SER A 365 5.76 24.37 -6.30
C SER A 365 6.04 24.42 -7.80
#